data_AF-A0AAD5SNI1-F1
#
_entry.id   AF-A0AAD5SNI1-F1
#
_cell.length_a   1.000
_cell.length_b   1.000
_cell.length_c   1.000
_cell.angle_alpha   90.00
_cell.angle_beta   90.00
_cell.angle_gamma   90.00
#
_symmetry.space_group_name_H-M   'P 1'
#
loop_
_entity.id
_entity.type
_entity.pdbx_description
1 polymer ?
#
loop_
_entity_poly.entity_id
_entity_poly.type
_entity_poly.pdbx_seq_one_letter_code
_entity_poly.pdbx_strand_id
1 'polypeptide(L)'
;MSLTATLPKPRGPSVKSSRWDSDDDNDSEKTQLTAAVARQMAVRAAPPYPLRKGWVPRSTLDFADGGAFPEIHTAQYPLDMGRKTGGSGGRSQAALALQTDASGTLRYDMVLTHNARDGKVIHSQFNALAAKDITDEDDRAKPSAEEIEKTTERTRLALEKITESRIKSNAPKGIVSSSSSAANTPQFVRYTPSSSGSNSTADTRIIRMVEAPIDPMEPPKFKHKKVPRAPPSPPAPVLHSPPRKVSAEEQKNW
;
A
#
# COMPACT_ATOMS: atom_id res chain seq x y z
N MET A 1 -38.67 -11.64 -5.34
CA MET A 1 -38.72 -11.81 -6.81
C MET A 1 -37.28 -11.79 -7.30
N SER A 2 -36.70 -12.93 -7.67
CA SER A 2 -35.26 -13.07 -7.96
C SER A 2 -34.92 -12.62 -9.38
N LEU A 3 -33.94 -11.72 -9.52
CA LEU A 3 -33.41 -11.17 -10.78
C LEU A 3 -32.74 -12.23 -11.68
N THR A 4 -32.53 -13.44 -11.17
CA THR A 4 -31.98 -14.57 -11.93
C THR A 4 -32.97 -15.15 -12.94
N ALA A 5 -34.28 -14.91 -12.76
CA ALA A 5 -35.32 -15.38 -13.66
C ALA A 5 -35.52 -14.51 -14.91
N THR A 6 -34.95 -13.30 -14.94
CA THR A 6 -35.08 -12.33 -16.03
C THR A 6 -33.93 -12.36 -17.04
N LEU A 7 -32.93 -13.23 -16.86
CA LEU A 7 -31.81 -13.34 -17.79
C LEU A 7 -32.05 -14.44 -18.83
N PRO A 8 -31.78 -14.19 -20.13
CA PRO A 8 -31.87 -15.20 -21.17
C PRO A 8 -30.85 -16.32 -20.95
N LYS A 9 -31.24 -17.57 -21.28
CA LYS A 9 -30.35 -18.74 -21.16
C LYS A 9 -29.06 -18.52 -21.97
N PRO A 10 -27.89 -18.92 -21.42
CA PRO A 10 -26.61 -18.76 -22.10
C PRO A 10 -26.61 -19.56 -23.41
N ARG A 11 -26.31 -18.87 -24.51
CA ARG A 11 -26.15 -19.44 -25.85
C ARG A 11 -24.69 -19.83 -26.08
N GLY A 12 -24.27 -20.93 -25.48
CA GLY A 12 -22.96 -21.53 -25.76
C GLY A 12 -23.04 -23.05 -25.60
N PRO A 13 -22.42 -23.86 -26.48
CA PRO A 13 -22.30 -25.28 -26.22
C PRO A 13 -21.49 -25.49 -24.95
N SER A 14 -22.00 -26.31 -24.04
CA SER A 14 -21.25 -26.87 -22.91
C SER A 14 -19.92 -27.42 -23.47
N VAL A 15 -18.81 -26.87 -22.97
CA VAL A 15 -17.47 -27.34 -23.28
C VAL A 15 -17.41 -28.78 -22.80
N LYS A 16 -17.31 -29.73 -23.74
CA LYS A 16 -17.07 -31.13 -23.42
C LYS A 16 -15.75 -31.22 -22.67
N SER A 17 -15.79 -31.80 -21.47
CA SER A 17 -14.61 -32.11 -20.67
C SER A 17 -13.61 -32.90 -21.51
N SER A 18 -12.33 -32.60 -21.31
CA SER A 18 -11.23 -33.22 -22.03
C SER A 18 -11.10 -34.70 -21.65
N ARG A 19 -10.55 -35.52 -22.56
CA ARG A 19 -10.29 -36.97 -22.41
C ARG A 19 -9.42 -37.37 -21.19
N TRP A 20 -8.93 -36.39 -20.43
CA TRP A 20 -8.06 -36.57 -19.26
C TRP A 20 -8.73 -36.23 -17.92
N ASP A 21 -10.04 -35.93 -17.94
CA ASP A 21 -10.84 -35.60 -16.75
C ASP A 21 -11.75 -36.78 -16.39
N SER A 22 -11.12 -37.88 -15.97
CA SER A 22 -11.81 -39.12 -15.55
C SER A 22 -11.71 -39.26 -14.04
N ASP A 23 -12.49 -38.46 -13.31
CA ASP A 23 -12.78 -38.58 -11.88
C ASP A 23 -14.29 -38.35 -11.63
N ASP A 24 -15.15 -39.00 -12.43
CA ASP A 24 -16.62 -38.79 -12.51
C ASP A 24 -17.40 -39.37 -11.30
N ASP A 25 -16.75 -40.03 -10.34
CA ASP A 25 -17.43 -40.64 -9.18
C ASP A 25 -17.52 -39.70 -7.95
N ASN A 26 -16.83 -38.55 -7.92
CA ASN A 26 -16.78 -37.66 -6.76
C ASN A 26 -17.65 -36.39 -6.90
N ASP A 27 -18.04 -36.01 -8.11
CA ASP A 27 -18.79 -34.77 -8.34
C ASP A 27 -20.28 -34.92 -8.00
N SER A 28 -20.85 -36.12 -8.07
CA SER A 28 -22.24 -36.38 -7.66
C SER A 28 -22.43 -36.24 -6.14
N GLU A 29 -21.50 -36.76 -5.33
CA GLU A 29 -21.51 -36.62 -3.87
C GLU A 29 -21.25 -35.17 -3.44
N LYS A 30 -20.28 -34.47 -4.06
CA LYS A 30 -20.05 -33.04 -3.82
C LYS A 30 -21.26 -32.18 -4.21
N THR A 31 -21.94 -32.49 -5.31
CA THR A 31 -23.14 -31.75 -5.75
C THR A 31 -24.32 -31.98 -4.80
N GLN A 32 -24.48 -33.20 -4.28
CA GLN A 32 -25.52 -33.49 -3.28
C GLN A 32 -25.21 -32.87 -1.90
N LEU A 33 -23.94 -32.88 -1.47
CA LEU A 33 -23.49 -32.22 -0.23
C LEU A 33 -23.65 -30.69 -0.30
N THR A 34 -23.25 -30.08 -1.41
CA THR A 34 -23.42 -28.63 -1.64
C THR A 34 -24.90 -28.23 -1.73
N ALA A 35 -25.75 -29.04 -2.36
CA ALA A 35 -27.20 -28.83 -2.38
C ALA A 35 -27.86 -29.01 -1.01
N ALA A 36 -27.39 -29.97 -0.20
CA ALA A 36 -27.87 -30.20 1.17
C ALA A 36 -27.45 -29.04 2.11
N VAL A 37 -26.21 -28.56 2.00
CA VAL A 37 -25.71 -27.39 2.72
C VAL A 37 -26.48 -26.13 2.30
N ALA A 38 -26.75 -25.92 1.01
CA ALA A 38 -27.55 -24.80 0.53
C ALA A 38 -28.99 -24.83 1.07
N ARG A 39 -29.62 -26.01 1.14
CA ARG A 39 -30.95 -26.18 1.75
C ARG A 39 -30.94 -25.93 3.27
N GLN A 40 -29.90 -26.36 3.98
CA GLN A 40 -29.74 -26.07 5.42
C GLN A 40 -29.44 -24.58 5.69
N MET A 41 -28.70 -23.90 4.82
CA MET A 41 -28.44 -22.46 4.89
C MET A 41 -29.72 -21.64 4.67
N ALA A 42 -30.57 -22.04 3.71
CA ALA A 42 -31.87 -21.40 3.48
C ALA A 42 -32.82 -21.52 4.68
N VAL A 43 -32.65 -22.54 5.53
CA VAL A 43 -33.46 -22.76 6.74
C VAL A 43 -32.97 -21.92 7.93
N ARG A 44 -31.70 -21.50 7.96
CA ARG A 44 -31.14 -20.64 9.02
C ARG A 44 -30.99 -19.17 8.63
N ALA A 45 -31.27 -18.82 7.38
CA ALA A 45 -31.25 -17.45 6.91
C ALA A 45 -32.25 -16.59 7.70
N ALA A 46 -31.82 -15.36 7.99
CA ALA A 46 -32.61 -14.44 8.77
C ALA A 46 -33.98 -14.12 8.10
N PRO A 47 -35.08 -14.03 8.87
CA PRO A 47 -36.41 -13.72 8.34
C PRO A 47 -36.39 -12.44 7.49
N PRO A 48 -37.18 -12.28 6.43
CA PRO A 48 -37.17 -11.03 5.65
C PRO A 48 -37.61 -9.84 6.52
N TYR A 49 -37.11 -8.64 6.22
CA TYR A 49 -37.66 -7.41 6.81
C TYR A 49 -39.14 -7.32 6.44
N PRO A 50 -40.11 -7.08 7.34
CA PRO A 50 -40.07 -6.61 8.74
C PRO A 50 -40.33 -7.69 9.82
N LEU A 51 -40.18 -8.98 9.49
CA LEU A 51 -40.55 -10.12 10.35
C LEU A 51 -39.45 -10.53 11.36
N ARG A 52 -38.47 -9.66 11.60
CA ARG A 52 -37.30 -9.94 12.46
C ARG A 52 -37.52 -9.53 13.92
N LYS A 53 -38.71 -9.06 14.29
CA LYS A 53 -39.05 -8.68 15.67
C LYS A 53 -38.97 -9.89 16.60
N GLY A 54 -38.09 -9.83 17.59
CA GLY A 54 -37.86 -10.92 18.56
C GLY A 54 -36.91 -12.02 18.09
N TRP A 55 -36.41 -11.94 16.85
CA TRP A 55 -35.36 -12.82 16.35
C TRP A 55 -33.99 -12.21 16.66
N VAL A 56 -33.04 -13.03 17.14
CA VAL A 56 -31.69 -12.58 17.50
C VAL A 56 -30.67 -13.54 16.90
N PRO A 57 -29.75 -13.08 16.03
CA PRO A 57 -28.70 -13.93 15.48
C PRO A 57 -27.69 -14.28 16.56
N ARG A 58 -27.34 -15.57 16.66
CA ARG A 58 -26.38 -16.13 17.62
C ARG A 58 -25.15 -16.70 16.94
N SER A 59 -25.28 -17.19 15.71
CA SER A 59 -24.20 -17.76 14.91
C SER A 59 -23.87 -16.90 13.70
N THR A 60 -22.65 -17.02 13.15
CA THR A 60 -22.27 -16.34 11.90
C THR A 60 -23.13 -16.80 10.71
N LEU A 61 -23.64 -18.04 10.76
CA LEU A 61 -24.50 -18.61 9.71
C LEU A 61 -25.91 -18.00 9.71
N ASP A 62 -26.35 -17.42 10.83
CA ASP A 62 -27.68 -16.80 10.95
C ASP A 62 -27.80 -15.53 10.06
N PHE A 63 -26.66 -14.98 9.63
CA PHE A 63 -26.58 -13.84 8.73
C PHE A 63 -26.60 -14.23 7.24
N ALA A 64 -26.58 -15.52 6.90
CA ALA A 64 -26.52 -16.02 5.52
C ALA A 64 -25.38 -15.37 4.71
N ASP A 65 -25.71 -14.45 3.78
CA ASP A 65 -24.76 -13.71 2.94
C ASP A 65 -24.11 -12.50 3.66
N GLY A 66 -24.34 -12.40 4.97
CA GLY A 66 -23.79 -11.36 5.83
C GLY A 66 -24.76 -10.20 6.07
N GLY A 67 -24.20 -9.09 6.58
CA GLY A 67 -24.97 -7.90 6.97
C GLY A 67 -25.49 -7.99 8.41
N ALA A 68 -25.28 -6.92 9.18
CA ALA A 68 -25.85 -6.76 10.51
C ALA A 68 -27.20 -6.04 10.42
N PHE A 69 -28.16 -6.43 11.25
CA PHE A 69 -29.52 -5.89 11.25
C PHE A 69 -29.65 -4.77 12.29
N PRO A 70 -29.77 -3.49 11.87
CA PRO A 70 -29.77 -2.36 12.80
C PRO A 70 -30.99 -2.32 13.72
N GLU A 71 -32.09 -2.96 13.32
CA GLU A 71 -33.33 -3.10 14.12
C GLU A 71 -33.22 -4.06 15.31
N ILE A 72 -32.18 -4.89 15.35
CA ILE A 72 -31.91 -5.79 16.47
C ILE A 72 -30.85 -5.14 17.35
N HIS A 73 -31.25 -4.65 18.52
CA HIS A 73 -30.37 -3.92 19.45
C HIS A 73 -29.44 -4.85 20.24
N THR A 74 -28.71 -5.71 19.53
CA THR A 74 -27.67 -6.59 20.05
C THR A 74 -26.43 -6.44 19.18
N ALA A 75 -25.24 -6.53 19.77
CA ALA A 75 -24.00 -6.51 19.01
C ALA A 75 -23.93 -7.74 18.08
N GLN A 76 -23.80 -7.47 16.79
CA GLN A 76 -23.84 -8.48 15.72
C GLN A 76 -22.51 -8.52 14.98
N TYR A 77 -22.04 -9.71 14.66
CA TYR A 77 -20.71 -9.93 14.06
C TYR A 77 -20.77 -10.94 12.89
N PRO A 78 -21.33 -10.59 11.72
CA PRO A 78 -21.57 -11.53 10.61
C PRO A 78 -20.34 -12.32 10.10
N LEU A 79 -19.14 -11.71 10.16
CA LEU A 79 -17.86 -12.34 9.79
C LEU A 79 -16.80 -12.10 10.88
N ASP A 80 -17.21 -12.11 12.14
CA ASP A 80 -16.40 -11.69 13.31
C ASP A 80 -15.84 -10.25 13.22
N MET A 81 -16.28 -9.48 12.23
CA MET A 81 -15.92 -8.08 12.03
C MET A 81 -16.40 -7.22 13.20
N GLY A 82 -15.55 -6.31 13.69
CA GLY A 82 -15.90 -5.41 14.79
C GLY A 82 -15.83 -6.03 16.19
N ARG A 83 -15.52 -7.32 16.30
CA ARG A 83 -15.06 -7.88 17.57
C ARG A 83 -13.71 -7.26 17.91
N LYS A 84 -13.53 -6.86 19.17
CA LYS A 84 -12.19 -6.66 19.71
C LYS A 84 -11.56 -8.05 19.74
N THR A 85 -10.81 -8.39 18.69
CA THR A 85 -9.98 -9.60 18.69
C THR A 85 -9.14 -9.53 19.96
N GLY A 86 -9.20 -10.59 20.77
CA GLY A 86 -8.79 -10.56 22.17
C GLY A 86 -7.47 -9.83 22.43
N GLY A 87 -7.44 -9.04 23.50
CA GLY A 87 -6.17 -8.75 24.15
C GLY A 87 -5.47 -10.07 24.47
N SER A 88 -4.17 -10.16 24.18
CA SER A 88 -3.32 -11.33 24.42
C SER A 88 -3.61 -12.56 23.53
N GLY A 89 -2.91 -12.65 22.38
CA GLY A 89 -2.66 -13.90 21.65
C GLY A 89 -3.64 -14.25 20.53
N GLY A 90 -3.25 -14.04 19.27
CA GLY A 90 -3.94 -14.72 18.14
C GLY A 90 -3.83 -14.13 16.74
N ARG A 91 -3.42 -12.87 16.59
CA ARG A 91 -2.96 -12.30 15.31
C ARG A 91 -1.83 -11.34 15.63
N SER A 92 -0.61 -11.73 15.25
CA SER A 92 0.61 -11.01 15.63
C SER A 92 0.48 -9.54 15.24
N GLN A 93 0.74 -8.64 16.19
CA GLN A 93 0.98 -7.21 15.94
C GLN A 93 2.05 -6.96 14.86
N ALA A 94 2.81 -7.99 14.49
CA ALA A 94 3.82 -8.03 13.44
C ALA A 94 3.31 -8.41 12.04
N ALA A 95 2.00 -8.70 11.86
CA ALA A 95 1.44 -9.06 10.55
C ALA A 95 0.81 -7.83 9.87
N LEU A 96 1.19 -7.61 8.61
CA LEU A 96 0.54 -6.61 7.77
C LEU A 96 -0.91 -7.02 7.49
N ALA A 97 -1.82 -6.03 7.45
CA ALA A 97 -3.20 -6.27 7.08
C ALA A 97 -3.28 -6.80 5.64
N LEU A 98 -4.04 -7.88 5.42
CA LEU A 98 -4.35 -8.39 4.09
C LEU A 98 -5.20 -7.36 3.37
N GLN A 99 -4.70 -6.84 2.25
CA GLN A 99 -5.47 -5.92 1.40
C GLN A 99 -5.77 -6.59 0.07
N THR A 100 -6.91 -6.25 -0.49
CA THR A 100 -7.32 -6.65 -1.84
C THR A 100 -7.21 -5.45 -2.77
N ASP A 101 -7.02 -5.72 -4.06
CA ASP A 101 -7.15 -4.71 -5.11
C ASP A 101 -8.63 -4.52 -5.50
N ALA A 102 -8.90 -3.62 -6.45
CA ALA A 102 -10.25 -3.37 -6.95
C ALA A 102 -10.88 -4.59 -7.67
N SER A 103 -10.06 -5.57 -8.08
CA SER A 103 -10.53 -6.82 -8.70
C SER A 103 -10.89 -7.90 -7.67
N GLY A 104 -10.58 -7.67 -6.39
CA GLY A 104 -10.74 -8.67 -5.33
C GLY A 104 -9.56 -9.63 -5.20
N THR A 105 -8.46 -9.41 -5.94
CA THR A 105 -7.23 -10.20 -5.80
C THR A 105 -6.44 -9.72 -4.60
N LEU A 106 -5.85 -10.65 -3.84
CA LEU A 106 -5.02 -10.34 -2.68
C LEU A 106 -3.72 -9.65 -3.09
N ARG A 107 -3.41 -8.51 -2.46
CA ARG A 107 -2.21 -7.72 -2.78
C ARG A 107 -0.98 -8.25 -2.04
N TYR A 108 -0.39 -9.31 -2.56
CA TYR A 108 0.90 -9.82 -2.05
C TYR A 108 2.06 -8.83 -2.24
N ASP A 109 1.93 -7.89 -3.18
CA ASP A 109 2.90 -6.81 -3.44
C ASP A 109 3.14 -5.88 -2.23
N MET A 110 2.19 -5.84 -1.28
CA MET A 110 2.34 -5.07 -0.05
C MET A 110 3.56 -5.44 0.78
N VAL A 111 4.01 -6.70 0.71
CA VAL A 111 5.22 -7.14 1.41
C VAL A 111 6.45 -6.36 0.95
N LEU A 112 6.47 -5.93 -0.31
CA LEU A 112 7.57 -5.19 -0.93
C LEU A 112 7.36 -3.68 -0.83
N THR A 113 6.11 -3.23 -0.97
CA THR A 113 5.77 -1.80 -1.07
C THR A 113 5.55 -1.11 0.28
N HIS A 114 5.26 -1.83 1.38
CA HIS A 114 4.94 -1.22 2.68
C HIS A 114 6.03 -0.26 3.20
N ASN A 115 7.31 -0.58 3.00
CA ASN A 115 8.43 0.27 3.42
C ASN A 115 9.03 1.09 2.26
N ALA A 116 8.41 1.06 1.08
CA ALA A 116 8.86 1.84 -0.05
C ALA A 116 8.45 3.31 0.11
N ARG A 117 9.20 4.21 -0.54
CA ARG A 117 8.79 5.61 -0.66
C ARG A 117 7.48 5.66 -1.45
N ASP A 118 6.58 6.56 -1.05
CA ASP A 118 5.38 6.85 -1.81
C ASP A 118 5.72 7.22 -3.27
N GLY A 119 4.97 6.64 -4.21
CA GLY A 119 5.22 6.75 -5.65
C GLY A 119 6.35 5.86 -6.21
N LYS A 120 7.05 5.05 -5.40
CA LYS A 120 8.02 4.07 -5.93
C LYS A 120 7.25 2.89 -6.55
N VAL A 121 7.32 2.75 -7.86
CA VAL A 121 6.75 1.61 -8.59
C VAL A 121 7.66 0.38 -8.41
N ILE A 122 7.08 -0.73 -7.98
CA ILE A 122 7.74 -2.04 -7.88
C ILE A 122 6.95 -3.03 -8.73
N HIS A 123 7.62 -3.69 -9.67
CA HIS A 123 7.00 -4.73 -10.49
C HIS A 123 7.18 -6.08 -9.79
N SER A 124 6.08 -6.66 -9.31
CA SER A 124 6.07 -7.96 -8.62
C SER A 124 5.11 -8.97 -9.24
N GLN A 125 4.14 -8.52 -10.04
CA GLN A 125 3.11 -9.35 -10.63
C GLN A 125 3.53 -9.91 -12.01
N PHE A 126 2.97 -11.07 -12.36
CA PHE A 126 3.17 -11.68 -13.69
C PHE A 126 2.71 -10.78 -14.84
N ASN A 127 1.71 -9.92 -14.62
CA ASN A 127 1.26 -8.95 -15.62
C ASN A 127 2.39 -8.00 -16.08
N ALA A 128 3.41 -7.76 -15.25
CA ALA A 128 4.58 -6.96 -15.62
C ALA A 128 5.57 -7.72 -16.52
N LEU A 129 5.48 -9.06 -16.58
CA LEU A 129 6.25 -9.91 -17.49
C LEU A 129 5.57 -10.13 -18.83
N ALA A 130 4.24 -9.99 -18.87
CA ALA A 130 3.49 -10.14 -20.10
C ALA A 130 3.88 -9.03 -21.09
N ALA A 131 4.11 -9.41 -22.35
CA ALA A 131 4.30 -8.45 -23.42
C ALA A 131 2.99 -7.66 -23.61
N LYS A 132 3.11 -6.34 -23.76
CA LYS A 132 2.01 -5.49 -24.18
C LYS A 132 2.12 -5.30 -25.69
N ASP A 133 1.05 -5.62 -26.41
CA ASP A 133 0.96 -5.33 -27.84
C ASP A 133 1.01 -3.82 -28.04
N ILE A 134 1.91 -3.37 -28.92
CA ILE A 134 2.08 -1.95 -29.22
C ILE A 134 0.99 -1.58 -30.22
N THR A 135 -0.02 -0.85 -29.75
CA THR A 135 -1.03 -0.23 -30.62
C THR A 135 -0.62 1.20 -30.96
N ASP A 136 -1.07 1.73 -32.10
CA ASP A 136 -0.82 3.13 -32.48
C ASP A 136 -1.50 4.14 -31.52
N GLU A 137 -2.38 3.67 -30.65
CA GLU A 137 -3.05 4.43 -29.60
C GLU A 137 -2.18 4.63 -28.33
N ASP A 138 -1.07 3.91 -28.19
CA ASP A 138 -0.19 4.08 -27.05
C ASP A 138 0.62 5.39 -27.20
N ASP A 139 0.32 6.37 -26.33
CA ASP A 139 1.01 7.65 -26.24
C ASP A 139 2.48 7.48 -25.86
N ARG A 140 3.33 7.32 -26.89
CA ARG A 140 4.80 7.22 -26.79
C ARG A 140 5.51 8.50 -27.17
N ALA A 141 4.74 9.59 -27.33
CA ALA A 141 5.29 10.90 -27.59
C ALA A 141 6.18 11.34 -26.41
N LYS A 142 7.23 12.10 -26.72
CA LYS A 142 7.97 12.80 -25.67
C LYS A 142 7.01 13.81 -25.01
N PRO A 143 7.21 14.13 -23.73
CA PRO A 143 6.52 15.24 -23.08
C PRO A 143 6.64 16.53 -23.90
N SER A 144 5.73 17.47 -23.66
CA SER A 144 5.73 18.75 -24.38
C SER A 144 7.04 19.53 -24.15
N ALA A 145 7.44 20.36 -25.11
CA ALA A 145 8.67 21.16 -24.99
C ALA A 145 8.66 22.04 -23.72
N GLU A 146 7.51 22.61 -23.37
CA GLU A 146 7.35 23.40 -22.15
C GLU A 146 7.54 22.59 -20.86
N GLU A 147 7.08 21.35 -20.80
CA GLU A 147 7.28 20.48 -19.63
C GLU A 147 8.74 20.08 -19.46
N ILE A 148 9.43 19.85 -20.58
CA ILE A 148 10.87 19.59 -20.60
C ILE A 148 11.63 20.80 -20.07
N GLU A 149 11.30 22.01 -20.52
CA GLU A 149 11.91 23.25 -20.04
C GLU A 149 11.64 23.46 -18.54
N LYS A 150 10.39 23.34 -18.09
CA LYS A 150 10.02 23.44 -16.65
C LYS A 150 10.78 22.43 -15.79
N THR A 151 10.91 21.19 -16.26
CA THR A 151 11.65 20.14 -15.54
C THR A 151 13.15 20.43 -15.53
N THR A 152 13.68 20.95 -16.64
CA THR A 152 15.09 21.34 -16.77
C THR A 152 15.43 22.49 -15.83
N GLU A 153 14.60 23.53 -15.76
CA GLU A 153 14.78 24.65 -14.83
C GLU A 153 14.70 24.19 -13.37
N ARG A 154 13.69 23.37 -13.03
CA ARG A 154 13.54 22.83 -11.68
C ARG A 154 14.74 21.99 -11.26
N THR A 155 15.24 21.14 -12.14
CA THR A 155 16.41 20.28 -11.86
C THR A 155 17.69 21.09 -11.80
N ARG A 156 17.88 22.07 -12.68
CA ARG A 156 19.00 23.01 -12.65
C ARG A 156 19.08 23.76 -11.33
N LEU A 157 18.00 24.40 -10.89
CA LEU A 157 17.95 25.13 -9.60
C LEU A 157 18.23 24.21 -8.41
N ALA A 158 17.72 22.98 -8.44
CA ALA A 158 17.99 22.01 -7.38
C ALA A 158 19.46 21.58 -7.31
N LEU A 159 20.10 21.38 -8.47
CA LEU A 159 21.52 21.05 -8.57
C LEU A 159 22.40 22.23 -8.16
N GLU A 160 22.07 23.45 -8.61
CA GLU A 160 22.75 24.69 -8.21
C GLU A 160 22.73 24.86 -6.68
N LYS A 161 21.59 24.63 -6.03
CA LYS A 161 21.49 24.70 -4.56
C LYS A 161 22.40 23.68 -3.86
N ILE A 162 22.54 22.47 -4.40
CA ILE A 162 23.42 21.43 -3.84
C ILE A 162 24.90 21.80 -4.05
N THR A 163 25.25 22.33 -5.22
CA THR A 163 26.62 22.72 -5.54
C THR A 163 27.05 23.95 -4.75
N GLU A 164 26.20 24.97 -4.61
CA GLU A 164 26.44 26.15 -3.77
C GLU A 164 26.72 25.78 -2.33
N SER A 165 25.96 24.84 -1.76
CA SER A 165 26.20 24.33 -0.40
C SER A 165 27.58 23.68 -0.26
N ARG A 166 28.01 22.89 -1.25
CA ARG A 166 29.35 22.26 -1.28
C ARG A 166 30.47 23.27 -1.50
N ILE A 167 30.25 24.28 -2.33
CA ILE A 167 31.22 25.37 -2.56
C ILE A 167 31.38 26.16 -1.25
N LYS A 168 30.28 26.52 -0.59
CA LYS A 168 30.29 27.26 0.68
C LYS A 168 30.98 26.49 1.81
N SER A 169 30.85 25.16 1.85
CA SER A 169 31.56 24.35 2.86
C SER A 169 33.07 24.27 2.63
N ASN A 170 33.52 24.36 1.38
CA ASN A 170 34.94 24.27 1.02
C ASN A 170 35.64 25.63 0.93
N ALA A 171 34.88 26.72 0.82
CA ALA A 171 35.43 28.08 0.80
C ALA A 171 36.08 28.42 2.17
N PRO A 172 37.23 29.12 2.18
CA PRO A 172 37.89 29.53 3.41
C PRO A 172 37.00 30.50 4.20
N LYS A 173 36.77 30.22 5.48
CA LYS A 173 35.90 31.02 6.39
C LYS A 173 36.50 32.37 6.82
N GLY A 174 37.57 32.82 6.17
CA GLY A 174 38.35 34.01 6.57
C GLY A 174 37.70 35.35 6.20
N ILE A 175 36.64 35.37 5.40
CA ILE A 175 35.87 36.59 5.17
C ILE A 175 34.73 36.60 6.17
N VAL A 176 34.87 37.49 7.15
CA VAL A 176 33.80 37.98 7.99
C VAL A 176 32.60 38.23 7.09
N SER A 177 31.58 37.37 7.17
CA SER A 177 30.22 37.80 6.81
C SER A 177 29.71 38.66 7.97
N SER A 178 30.45 39.72 8.28
CA SER A 178 29.97 40.79 9.12
C SER A 178 28.90 41.52 8.31
N SER A 179 27.65 41.35 8.75
CA SER A 179 26.58 42.34 8.62
C SER A 179 25.85 42.58 7.29
N SER A 180 25.77 41.66 6.32
CA SER A 180 24.93 41.94 5.12
C SER A 180 24.22 40.75 4.47
N SER A 181 24.11 39.62 5.16
CA SER A 181 23.20 38.54 4.74
C SER A 181 21.86 38.72 5.47
N ALA A 182 20.76 38.69 4.74
CA ALA A 182 19.38 38.74 5.25
C ALA A 182 19.06 37.69 6.36
N ALA A 183 19.98 36.76 6.65
CA ALA A 183 19.90 35.76 7.71
C ALA A 183 19.93 36.30 9.16
N ASN A 184 20.44 37.51 9.40
CA ASN A 184 20.43 38.11 10.75
C ASN A 184 19.08 38.76 11.13
N THR A 185 18.07 38.70 10.25
CA THR A 185 16.74 39.22 10.57
C THR A 185 15.97 38.20 11.42
N PRO A 186 15.31 38.63 12.51
CA PRO A 186 14.55 37.71 13.36
C PRO A 186 13.38 37.11 12.58
N GLN A 187 13.28 35.77 12.54
CA GLN A 187 12.16 35.08 11.90
C GLN A 187 11.07 34.78 12.93
N PHE A 188 9.83 35.14 12.64
CA PHE A 188 8.69 34.82 13.50
C PHE A 188 7.94 33.61 12.94
N VAL A 189 7.83 32.55 13.75
CA VAL A 189 7.12 31.31 13.41
C VAL A 189 5.91 31.16 14.32
N ARG A 190 4.74 30.93 13.73
CA ARG A 190 3.52 30.57 14.49
C ARG A 190 3.49 29.06 14.70
N TYR A 191 3.44 28.64 15.96
CA TYR A 191 3.44 27.25 16.38
C TYR A 191 2.14 26.91 17.10
N THR A 192 1.51 25.82 16.68
CA THR A 192 0.33 25.23 17.33
C THR A 192 0.77 23.94 18.03
N PRO A 193 0.75 23.86 19.37
CA PRO A 193 1.13 22.65 20.08
C PRO A 193 0.12 21.53 19.87
N SER A 194 0.60 20.29 19.72
CA SER A 194 -0.25 19.10 19.59
C SER A 194 -0.81 18.59 20.92
N SER A 195 -0.21 18.97 22.05
CA SER A 195 -0.66 18.63 23.40
C SER A 195 -1.15 19.88 24.14
N SER A 196 -2.42 19.88 24.53
CA SER A 196 -3.08 20.98 25.26
C SER A 196 -2.64 21.09 26.75
N GLY A 197 -1.84 20.15 27.27
CA GLY A 197 -1.53 20.03 28.71
C GLY A 197 -0.50 21.00 29.31
N SER A 198 -0.24 22.16 28.71
CA SER A 198 0.80 23.08 29.18
C SER A 198 0.22 24.46 29.49
N ASN A 199 -0.16 24.71 30.75
CA ASN A 199 -0.28 25.98 31.55
C ASN A 199 -0.55 27.34 30.85
N SER A 200 -0.95 27.37 29.59
CA SER A 200 -1.20 28.56 28.79
C SER A 200 -2.53 28.36 28.09
N THR A 201 -3.40 29.35 28.21
CA THR A 201 -4.75 29.37 27.65
C THR A 201 -4.79 29.66 26.14
N ALA A 202 -3.63 29.91 25.53
CA ALA A 202 -3.54 30.28 24.11
C ALA A 202 -3.34 29.04 23.22
N ASP A 203 -4.21 28.91 22.21
CA ASP A 203 -4.17 27.85 21.20
C ASP A 203 -2.91 27.88 20.31
N THR A 204 -2.27 29.04 20.15
CA THR A 204 -1.09 29.21 19.32
C THR A 204 -0.02 30.07 20.00
N ARG A 205 1.25 29.87 19.60
CA ARG A 205 2.42 30.59 20.13
C ARG A 205 3.18 31.23 18.96
N ILE A 206 3.68 32.45 19.12
CA ILE A 206 4.55 33.10 18.13
C ILE A 206 5.99 33.05 18.67
N ILE A 207 6.88 32.39 17.94
CA ILE A 207 8.29 32.17 18.32
C ILE A 207 9.17 33.06 17.46
N ARG A 208 10.02 33.87 18.09
CA ARG A 208 11.05 34.65 17.41
C ARG A 208 12.36 33.85 17.39
N MET A 209 12.74 33.38 16.21
CA MET A 209 14.00 32.68 15.95
C MET A 209 15.08 33.70 15.56
N VAL A 210 16.23 33.64 16.22
CA VAL A 210 17.40 34.47 15.94
C VAL A 210 18.63 33.55 15.86
N GLU A 211 19.44 33.69 14.83
CA GLU A 211 20.70 32.94 14.69
C GLU A 211 21.71 33.41 15.76
N ALA A 212 22.28 32.47 16.51
CA ALA A 212 23.29 32.79 17.50
C ALA A 212 24.59 33.23 16.80
N PRO A 213 25.20 34.37 17.18
CA PRO A 213 26.47 34.80 16.61
C PRO A 213 27.56 33.73 16.76
N ILE A 214 28.24 33.41 15.66
CA ILE A 214 29.33 32.42 15.62
C ILE A 214 30.66 33.16 15.59
N ASP A 215 31.61 32.76 16.45
CA ASP A 215 32.95 33.32 16.46
C ASP A 215 33.71 32.90 15.18
N PRO A 216 34.18 33.85 14.35
CA PRO A 216 34.91 33.53 13.12
C PRO A 216 36.25 32.81 13.37
N MET A 217 36.82 32.92 14.56
CA MET A 217 38.10 32.27 14.93
C MET A 217 37.89 30.93 15.63
N GLU A 218 36.64 30.50 15.84
CA GLU A 218 36.34 29.22 16.49
C GLU A 218 36.70 28.03 15.57
N PRO A 219 37.54 27.08 16.03
CA PRO A 219 37.88 25.90 15.24
C PRO A 219 36.69 24.91 15.12
N PRO A 220 36.75 23.94 14.18
CA PRO A 220 35.70 22.92 14.05
C PRO A 220 35.47 22.11 15.34
N LYS A 221 34.22 22.04 15.81
CA LYS A 221 33.84 21.40 17.10
C LYS A 221 33.91 19.87 17.11
N PHE A 222 33.73 19.22 15.96
CA PHE A 222 33.49 17.77 15.88
C PHE A 222 34.58 17.04 15.09
N LYS A 223 34.91 15.82 15.53
CA LYS A 223 35.84 14.91 14.84
C LYS A 223 35.13 14.06 13.79
N HIS A 224 35.85 13.63 12.77
CA HIS A 224 35.31 12.71 11.76
C HIS A 224 35.11 11.31 12.33
N LYS A 225 33.89 10.76 12.21
CA LYS A 225 33.55 9.38 12.61
C LYS A 225 33.21 8.55 11.39
N LYS A 226 33.90 7.42 11.20
CA LYS A 226 33.56 6.42 10.16
C LYS A 226 32.46 5.51 10.70
N VAL A 227 31.37 5.38 9.96
CA VAL A 227 30.22 4.52 10.30
C VAL A 227 30.05 3.52 9.15
N PRO A 228 29.73 2.23 9.41
CA PRO A 228 29.43 1.28 8.35
C PRO A 228 28.28 1.78 7.49
N ARG A 229 28.28 1.36 6.22
CA ARG A 229 27.23 1.73 5.27
C ARG A 229 25.89 1.19 5.78
N ALA A 230 24.84 2.02 5.71
CA ALA A 230 23.48 1.59 5.95
C ALA A 230 23.10 0.40 5.04
N PRO A 231 22.17 -0.48 5.46
CA PRO A 231 21.67 -1.52 4.60
C PRO A 231 21.15 -0.93 3.27
N PRO A 232 21.29 -1.64 2.15
CA PRO A 232 20.74 -1.19 0.88
C PRO A 232 19.21 -1.14 0.95
N SER A 233 18.59 -0.53 -0.06
CA SER A 233 17.14 -0.66 -0.23
C SER A 233 16.75 -2.14 -0.35
N PRO A 234 15.54 -2.54 0.09
CA PRO A 234 15.06 -3.91 -0.08
C PRO A 234 15.25 -4.40 -1.52
N PRO A 235 15.66 -5.67 -1.71
CA PRO A 235 15.90 -6.21 -3.04
C PRO A 235 14.60 -6.18 -3.86
N ALA A 236 14.73 -5.80 -5.14
CA ALA A 236 13.60 -5.83 -6.05
C ALA A 236 13.25 -7.28 -6.42
N PRO A 237 11.97 -7.60 -6.71
CA PRO A 237 11.58 -8.88 -7.27
C PRO A 237 12.32 -9.17 -8.57
N VAL A 238 12.78 -10.40 -8.71
CA VAL A 238 13.48 -10.87 -9.90
C VAL A 238 12.47 -11.50 -10.84
N LEU A 239 12.18 -10.81 -11.94
CA LEU A 239 11.21 -11.23 -12.95
C LEU A 239 11.93 -11.95 -14.10
N HIS A 240 12.42 -13.17 -13.84
CA HIS A 240 13.02 -14.01 -14.88
C HIS A 240 11.96 -14.73 -15.72
N SER A 241 12.36 -15.15 -16.92
CA SER A 241 11.63 -16.19 -17.64
C SER A 241 11.74 -17.52 -16.89
N PRO A 242 10.82 -18.48 -17.15
CA PRO A 242 10.95 -19.82 -16.58
C PRO A 242 12.33 -20.43 -16.86
N PRO A 243 12.97 -21.08 -15.87
CA PRO A 243 14.31 -21.62 -16.02
C PRO A 243 14.34 -22.64 -17.17
N ARG A 244 15.31 -22.49 -18.07
CA ARG A 244 15.53 -23.46 -19.14
C ARG A 244 16.14 -24.73 -18.55
N LYS A 245 15.67 -25.88 -19.01
CA LYS A 245 16.21 -27.17 -18.58
C LYS A 245 17.61 -27.34 -19.16
N VAL A 246 18.60 -27.49 -18.28
CA VAL A 246 20.00 -27.77 -18.67
C VAL A 246 20.11 -29.23 -19.10
N SER A 247 20.84 -29.49 -20.20
CA SER A 247 21.14 -30.85 -20.62
C SER A 247 22.38 -31.40 -19.90
N ALA A 248 22.46 -32.72 -19.71
CA ALA A 248 23.64 -33.33 -19.08
C ALA A 248 24.93 -33.11 -19.89
N GLU A 249 24.81 -32.94 -21.21
CA GLU A 249 25.92 -32.61 -22.10
C GLU A 249 26.38 -31.17 -21.88
N GLU A 250 25.46 -30.22 -21.81
CA GLU A 250 25.76 -28.82 -21.51
C GLU A 250 26.46 -28.69 -20.16
N GLN A 251 25.95 -29.35 -19.12
CA GLN A 251 26.59 -29.32 -17.80
C GLN A 251 27.99 -29.96 -17.78
N LYS A 252 28.29 -30.94 -18.65
CA LYS A 252 29.63 -31.53 -18.75
C LYS A 252 30.60 -30.66 -19.55
N ASN A 253 30.08 -29.86 -20.47
CA ASN A 253 30.87 -29.01 -21.35
C ASN A 253 31.26 -27.66 -20.70
N TRP A 254 30.66 -27.31 -19.56
CA TRP A 254 30.92 -26.10 -18.78
C TRP A 254 31.54 -26.44 -17.43
#